data_AF-A0A7Y5KSL8-F1
#
_entry.id   AF-A0A7Y5KSL8-F1
#
_cell.length_a   1.000
_cell.length_b   1.000
_cell.length_c   1.000
_cell.angle_alpha   90.00
_cell.angle_beta   90.00
_cell.angle_gamma   90.00
#
_symmetry.space_group_name_H-M   'P 1'
#
loop_
_entity.id
_entity.type
_entity.pdbx_description
1 polymer ?
#
loop_
_entity_poly.entity_id
_entity_poly.type
_entity_poly.pdbx_seq_one_letter_code
_entity_poly.pdbx_strand_id
1 'polypeptide(L)'
;MTKRACLLFASMLVGCGGPAEPASPQSGNAEARATAAAAEAPGTTSAEPTTAIVSATPSSEPTAMPSSEASIPGEVEYPFHGLEKIPDDCKEPSVVLTTAPTKEGWDYDWIWTRQAMYANQQFKLVDWPSKADKAMQVRLDMYEIPGGFALLGVCKDGETCNKLAAMYKATVPTCNPKLHCGEVPMKGPPRRSKLIPETGAWLPASDDVIGQCARIGVCLKMKKQAVGNPGVECQSSPKKFRVDCASKATCGDVVQCLNKP
;
A
#
# COMPACT_ATOMS: atom_id res chain seq x y z
N MET A 1 30.88 30.59 -27.10
CA MET A 1 31.71 29.37 -27.18
C MET A 1 31.77 28.75 -25.78
N THR A 2 30.78 27.92 -25.43
CA THR A 2 30.81 26.45 -25.41
C THR A 2 31.53 25.85 -24.20
N LYS A 3 30.76 25.40 -23.20
CA LYS A 3 30.72 24.00 -22.71
C LYS A 3 29.78 23.91 -21.49
N ARG A 4 28.52 23.53 -21.75
CA ARG A 4 27.61 22.98 -20.73
C ARG A 4 27.93 21.50 -20.60
N ALA A 5 28.35 21.09 -19.40
CA ALA A 5 28.42 19.68 -19.03
C ALA A 5 27.00 19.15 -18.89
N CYS A 6 26.53 18.45 -19.93
CA CYS A 6 25.46 17.46 -19.80
C CYS A 6 26.01 16.29 -18.99
N LEU A 7 25.72 16.27 -17.69
CA LEU A 7 25.83 15.05 -16.90
C LEU A 7 24.69 14.12 -17.33
N LEU A 8 25.08 13.10 -18.08
CA LEU A 8 24.32 11.91 -18.39
C LEU A 8 23.88 11.23 -17.08
N PHE A 9 22.63 11.42 -16.67
CA PHE A 9 21.94 10.47 -15.81
C PHE A 9 21.44 9.33 -16.69
N ALA A 10 22.35 8.41 -17.01
CA ALA A 10 22.03 7.13 -17.60
C ALA A 10 21.84 6.10 -16.49
N SER A 11 20.68 5.44 -16.51
CA SER A 11 20.44 4.09 -15.98
C SER A 11 20.73 3.84 -14.49
N MET A 12 19.71 4.07 -13.65
CA MET A 12 19.38 3.15 -12.55
C MET A 12 17.86 3.00 -12.46
N LEU A 13 17.25 2.41 -13.50
CA LEU A 13 16.01 1.66 -13.31
C LEU A 13 16.40 0.36 -12.59
N VAL A 14 16.42 0.42 -11.25
CA VAL A 14 16.49 -0.78 -10.42
C VAL A 14 15.16 -1.50 -10.58
N GLY A 15 15.11 -2.43 -11.52
CA GLY A 15 14.01 -3.38 -11.63
C GLY A 15 13.89 -4.16 -10.33
N CYS A 16 12.67 -4.23 -9.79
CA CYS A 16 12.34 -5.07 -8.65
C CYS A 16 12.78 -6.52 -8.93
N GLY A 17 13.68 -7.04 -8.09
CA GLY A 17 14.40 -8.29 -8.29
C GLY A 17 13.51 -9.54 -8.39
N GLY A 18 13.95 -10.46 -9.26
CA GLY A 18 13.49 -11.85 -9.30
C GLY A 18 13.99 -12.67 -8.09
N PRO A 19 13.42 -13.86 -7.86
CA PRO A 19 13.67 -14.65 -6.66
C PRO A 19 15.06 -15.29 -6.67
N ALA A 20 15.76 -15.16 -5.53
CA ALA A 20 17.01 -15.86 -5.25
C ALA A 20 16.73 -17.25 -4.62
N GLU A 21 17.52 -18.21 -5.06
CA GLU A 21 17.54 -19.63 -4.68
C GLU A 21 17.87 -19.85 -3.18
N PRO A 22 17.33 -20.89 -2.51
CA PRO A 22 17.47 -21.04 -1.06
C PRO A 22 18.77 -21.76 -0.64
N ALA A 23 19.48 -21.17 0.32
CA ALA A 23 20.55 -21.84 1.06
C ALA A 23 20.02 -22.51 2.34
N SER A 24 20.47 -23.75 2.56
CA SER A 24 20.13 -24.66 3.66
C SER A 24 20.74 -24.28 5.03
N PRO A 25 20.30 -24.92 6.15
CA PRO A 25 20.29 -24.33 7.49
C PRO A 25 21.51 -24.71 8.35
N GLN A 26 21.82 -23.85 9.34
CA GLN A 26 22.64 -24.21 10.49
C GLN A 26 21.84 -24.15 11.79
N SER A 27 22.05 -25.23 12.55
CA SER A 27 21.50 -25.63 13.85
C SER A 27 22.09 -24.82 15.02
N GLY A 28 21.33 -24.66 16.11
CA GLY A 28 21.87 -24.17 17.38
C GLY A 28 20.86 -23.87 18.49
N ASN A 29 20.46 -24.93 19.20
CA ASN A 29 20.05 -25.07 20.61
C ASN A 29 19.05 -24.15 21.34
N ALA A 30 18.26 -24.87 22.15
CA ALA A 30 17.15 -24.48 23.02
C ALA A 30 17.57 -23.84 24.36
N GLU A 31 16.64 -23.13 25.00
CA GLU A 31 16.42 -23.30 26.43
C GLU A 31 14.96 -23.02 26.81
N ALA A 32 14.41 -23.93 27.61
CA ALA A 32 13.02 -23.98 28.04
C ALA A 32 12.84 -23.31 29.40
N ARG A 33 11.65 -22.75 29.66
CA ARG A 33 11.13 -22.67 31.04
C ARG A 33 9.61 -22.76 31.08
N ALA A 34 9.15 -23.82 31.71
CA ALA A 34 7.76 -24.09 32.04
C ALA A 34 7.38 -23.46 33.39
N THR A 35 6.12 -23.09 33.56
CA THR A 35 5.40 -23.21 34.84
C THR A 35 3.90 -23.33 34.58
N ALA A 36 3.28 -24.31 35.24
CA ALA A 36 1.88 -24.69 35.18
C ALA A 36 1.12 -24.23 36.43
N ALA A 37 -0.23 -24.18 36.35
CA ALA A 37 -1.24 -24.55 37.36
C ALA A 37 -2.61 -23.91 36.98
N ALA A 38 -3.64 -24.70 36.63
CA ALA A 38 -4.72 -25.27 37.47
C ALA A 38 -5.83 -24.23 37.78
N ALA A 39 -7.04 -24.30 37.22
CA ALA A 39 -8.17 -25.24 37.40
C ALA A 39 -9.25 -24.63 38.33
N GLU A 40 -10.50 -24.54 37.86
CA GLU A 40 -11.74 -25.02 38.52
C GLU A 40 -13.02 -24.51 37.80
N ALA A 41 -14.00 -25.42 37.69
CA ALA A 41 -15.39 -25.23 37.22
C ALA A 41 -16.31 -24.89 38.44
N PRO A 42 -17.67 -24.95 38.46
CA PRO A 42 -18.67 -25.35 37.45
C PRO A 42 -19.96 -24.46 37.42
N GLY A 43 -20.95 -24.82 36.58
CA GLY A 43 -22.32 -24.28 36.67
C GLY A 43 -23.28 -24.83 35.60
N THR A 44 -24.35 -25.50 36.04
CA THR A 44 -25.26 -26.39 35.29
C THR A 44 -26.67 -25.79 35.15
N THR A 45 -27.36 -25.94 34.01
CA THR A 45 -28.83 -26.16 33.81
C THR A 45 -29.14 -26.07 32.29
N SER A 46 -29.66 -27.06 31.54
CA SER A 46 -30.85 -27.94 31.59
C SER A 46 -32.20 -27.25 31.27
N ALA A 47 -32.67 -27.34 30.01
CA ALA A 47 -34.00 -27.83 29.61
C ALA A 47 -34.28 -27.64 28.09
N GLU A 48 -34.64 -28.74 27.43
CA GLU A 48 -35.46 -28.85 26.19
C GLU A 48 -36.74 -29.65 26.58
N PRO A 49 -37.77 -29.90 25.72
CA PRO A 49 -37.99 -29.55 24.31
C PRO A 49 -39.41 -28.97 24.03
N THR A 50 -39.70 -28.52 22.81
CA THR A 50 -41.07 -28.63 22.23
C THR A 50 -41.00 -28.63 20.70
N THR A 51 -41.54 -29.70 20.12
CA THR A 51 -41.72 -29.96 18.69
C THR A 51 -43.01 -29.30 18.17
N ALA A 52 -42.97 -28.63 17.03
CA ALA A 52 -44.13 -28.49 16.15
C ALA A 52 -43.68 -28.29 14.69
N ILE A 53 -44.22 -29.14 13.81
CA ILE A 53 -43.99 -29.21 12.37
C ILE A 53 -45.11 -28.40 11.69
N VAL A 54 -44.78 -27.47 10.79
CA VAL A 54 -45.67 -27.08 9.68
C VAL A 54 -44.84 -26.74 8.45
N SER A 55 -45.01 -27.51 7.38
CA SER A 55 -44.59 -27.20 6.02
C SER A 55 -45.39 -26.04 5.44
N ALA A 56 -44.72 -25.04 4.87
CA ALA A 56 -45.27 -24.21 3.80
C ALA A 56 -44.13 -23.53 3.02
N THR A 57 -43.89 -24.03 1.80
CA THR A 57 -43.12 -23.35 0.76
C THR A 57 -43.92 -22.15 0.24
N PRO A 58 -43.27 -21.01 0.04
CA PRO A 58 -43.41 -20.38 -1.27
C PRO A 58 -42.03 -20.15 -1.89
N SER A 59 -41.87 -20.74 -3.07
CA SER A 59 -40.86 -20.35 -4.04
C SER A 59 -41.21 -18.94 -4.53
N SER A 60 -40.33 -18.00 -4.25
CA SER A 60 -40.23 -16.72 -4.94
C SER A 60 -38.78 -16.28 -4.80
N GLU A 61 -37.99 -16.60 -5.82
CA GLU A 61 -36.72 -15.96 -6.13
C GLU A 61 -36.87 -14.44 -5.99
N PRO A 62 -36.17 -13.77 -5.07
CA PRO A 62 -35.73 -12.42 -5.35
C PRO A 62 -34.56 -12.58 -6.31
N THR A 63 -34.77 -12.24 -7.58
CA THR A 63 -33.69 -11.91 -8.49
C THR A 63 -32.78 -10.95 -7.74
N ALA A 64 -31.63 -11.45 -7.29
CA ALA A 64 -30.57 -10.64 -6.72
C ALA A 64 -30.12 -9.70 -7.85
N MET A 65 -30.69 -8.50 -7.88
CA MET A 65 -30.09 -7.39 -8.58
C MET A 65 -28.66 -7.29 -8.05
N PRO A 66 -27.65 -7.07 -8.92
CA PRO A 66 -26.33 -6.73 -8.42
C PRO A 66 -26.51 -5.51 -7.52
N SER A 67 -26.19 -5.70 -6.24
CA SER A 67 -26.13 -4.64 -5.26
C SER A 67 -25.04 -3.70 -5.74
N SER A 68 -25.41 -2.69 -6.51
CA SER A 68 -24.58 -1.53 -6.75
C SER A 68 -24.42 -0.87 -5.40
N GLU A 69 -23.38 -1.27 -4.66
CA GLU A 69 -22.90 -0.52 -3.51
C GLU A 69 -22.77 0.94 -3.94
N ALA A 70 -23.58 1.78 -3.30
CA ALA A 70 -23.56 3.20 -3.52
C ALA A 70 -22.17 3.70 -3.16
N SER A 71 -21.37 3.93 -4.21
CA SER A 71 -20.01 4.43 -4.15
C SER A 71 -19.98 5.66 -3.25
N ILE A 72 -19.21 5.59 -2.16
CA ILE A 72 -19.00 6.75 -1.31
C ILE A 72 -18.36 7.83 -2.21
N PRO A 73 -18.86 9.08 -2.21
CA PRO A 73 -18.27 10.14 -3.02
C PRO A 73 -16.78 10.27 -2.73
N GLY A 74 -15.93 9.86 -3.68
CA GLY A 74 -14.47 9.90 -3.57
C GLY A 74 -13.76 8.55 -3.53
N GLU A 75 -14.46 7.41 -3.51
CA GLU A 75 -13.82 6.10 -3.70
C GLU A 75 -13.35 5.97 -5.17
N VAL A 76 -12.03 5.98 -5.36
CA VAL A 76 -11.42 5.74 -6.67
C VAL A 76 -11.18 4.24 -6.79
N GLU A 77 -11.94 3.59 -7.67
CA GLU A 77 -11.72 2.18 -7.99
C GLU A 77 -10.50 2.02 -8.91
N TYR A 78 -9.62 1.10 -8.53
CA TYR A 78 -8.40 0.79 -9.26
C TYR A 78 -8.46 -0.60 -9.90
N PRO A 79 -7.95 -0.76 -11.12
CA PRO A 79 -7.95 -2.05 -11.78
C PRO A 79 -6.97 -3.03 -11.10
N PHE A 80 -7.37 -4.29 -10.99
CA PHE A 80 -6.57 -5.37 -10.40
C PHE A 80 -5.66 -6.10 -11.39
N HIS A 81 -5.44 -5.55 -12.59
CA HIS A 81 -4.71 -6.26 -13.65
C HIS A 81 -3.30 -6.68 -13.20
N GLY A 82 -3.01 -7.98 -13.28
CA GLY A 82 -1.72 -8.55 -12.91
C GLY A 82 -1.43 -8.50 -11.41
N LEU A 83 -2.47 -8.56 -10.57
CA LEU A 83 -2.37 -8.76 -9.12
C LEU A 83 -3.06 -10.08 -8.74
N GLU A 84 -2.38 -10.88 -7.94
CA GLU A 84 -2.97 -12.04 -7.29
C GLU A 84 -3.61 -11.58 -5.98
N LYS A 85 -4.95 -11.62 -5.92
CA LYS A 85 -5.72 -11.18 -4.75
C LYS A 85 -5.57 -12.18 -3.61
N ILE A 86 -5.67 -11.69 -2.39
CA ILE A 86 -5.82 -12.52 -1.18
C ILE A 86 -7.29 -12.53 -0.71
N PRO A 87 -7.73 -13.57 0.02
CA PRO A 87 -9.07 -13.63 0.61
C PRO A 87 -9.33 -12.53 1.65
N ASP A 88 -10.57 -12.08 1.78
CA ASP A 88 -10.95 -11.00 2.70
C ASP A 88 -10.83 -11.41 4.17
N ASP A 89 -11.08 -12.69 4.47
CA ASP A 89 -10.96 -13.32 5.79
C ASP A 89 -9.52 -13.68 6.18
N CYS A 90 -8.54 -13.20 5.41
CA CYS A 90 -7.14 -13.38 5.70
C CYS A 90 -6.78 -12.84 7.10
N LYS A 91 -6.17 -13.69 7.94
CA LYS A 91 -5.84 -13.36 9.33
C LYS A 91 -4.77 -12.27 9.47
N GLU A 92 -3.77 -12.29 8.59
CA GLU A 92 -2.65 -11.35 8.57
C GLU A 92 -2.43 -10.85 7.14
N PRO A 93 -3.30 -9.96 6.64
CA PRO A 93 -3.20 -9.44 5.29
C PRO A 93 -2.12 -8.37 5.21
N SER A 94 -1.21 -8.52 4.27
CA SER A 94 -0.17 -7.52 4.02
C SER A 94 0.20 -7.43 2.54
N VAL A 95 0.85 -6.34 2.18
CA VAL A 95 1.32 -6.09 0.82
C VAL A 95 2.72 -5.48 0.84
N VAL A 96 3.68 -6.12 0.17
CA VAL A 96 4.98 -5.51 -0.12
C VAL A 96 4.75 -4.52 -1.25
N LEU A 97 4.84 -3.23 -0.95
CA LEU A 97 4.56 -2.17 -1.93
C LEU A 97 5.75 -1.97 -2.86
N THR A 98 6.94 -1.83 -2.28
CA THR A 98 8.17 -1.51 -3.01
C THR A 98 9.40 -1.86 -2.16
N THR A 99 10.58 -1.78 -2.78
CA THR A 99 11.88 -2.04 -2.15
C THR A 99 12.87 -0.93 -2.49
N ALA A 100 13.80 -0.65 -1.59
CA ALA A 100 14.91 0.28 -1.77
C ALA A 100 16.24 -0.45 -1.54
N PRO A 101 17.33 -0.09 -2.24
CA PRO A 101 18.63 -0.72 -2.03
C PRO A 101 19.26 -0.29 -0.70
N THR A 102 20.18 -1.11 -0.17
CA THR A 102 20.85 -0.87 1.13
C THR A 102 21.45 0.54 1.27
N LYS A 103 21.95 1.13 0.18
CA LYS A 103 22.57 2.47 0.19
C LYS A 103 21.64 3.60 0.65
N GLU A 104 20.33 3.42 0.53
CA GLU A 104 19.34 4.44 0.93
C GLU A 104 19.14 4.47 2.46
N GLY A 105 19.43 3.36 3.14
CA GLY A 105 19.27 3.21 4.59
C GLY A 105 17.81 3.22 5.06
N TRP A 106 17.65 3.20 6.39
CA TRP A 106 16.34 3.27 7.05
C TRP A 106 15.65 4.63 6.90
N ASP A 107 16.35 5.64 6.40
CA ASP A 107 15.82 7.00 6.28
C ASP A 107 15.28 7.32 4.89
N TYR A 108 15.17 6.30 4.02
CA TYR A 108 14.62 6.47 2.68
C TYR A 108 13.23 7.13 2.73
N ASP A 109 13.05 8.15 1.89
CA ASP A 109 11.92 9.08 1.99
C ASP A 109 10.58 8.52 1.46
N TRP A 110 10.65 7.43 0.67
CA TRP A 110 9.53 6.81 -0.03
C TRP A 110 8.64 7.85 -0.74
N ILE A 111 9.22 8.88 -1.36
CA ILE A 111 8.49 10.04 -1.93
C ILE A 111 7.30 9.62 -2.78
N TRP A 112 7.47 8.65 -3.67
CA TRP A 112 6.38 8.17 -4.53
C TRP A 112 5.23 7.56 -3.74
N THR A 113 5.54 6.74 -2.74
CA THR A 113 4.53 6.16 -1.84
C THR A 113 3.85 7.26 -1.05
N ARG A 114 4.59 8.24 -0.53
CA ARG A 114 4.01 9.39 0.18
C ARG A 114 2.99 10.13 -0.68
N GLN A 115 3.34 10.45 -1.93
CA GLN A 115 2.44 11.16 -2.84
C GLN A 115 1.25 10.29 -3.29
N ALA A 116 1.45 8.98 -3.49
CA ALA A 116 0.37 8.05 -3.79
C ALA A 116 -0.66 7.96 -2.65
N MET A 117 -0.21 7.81 -1.41
CA MET A 117 -1.08 7.76 -0.24
C MET A 117 -1.79 9.10 -0.01
N TYR A 118 -1.08 10.22 -0.13
CA TYR A 118 -1.67 11.54 0.09
C TYR A 118 -2.74 11.88 -0.96
N ALA A 119 -2.55 11.46 -2.20
CA ALA A 119 -3.54 11.62 -3.25
C ALA A 119 -4.77 10.72 -3.06
N ASN A 120 -4.63 9.60 -2.34
CA ASN A 120 -5.66 8.58 -2.13
C ASN A 120 -6.19 8.58 -0.68
N GLN A 121 -7.00 9.58 -0.36
CA GLN A 121 -7.56 9.77 0.98
C GLN A 121 -8.57 8.70 1.41
N GLN A 122 -8.92 7.75 0.52
CA GLN A 122 -9.69 6.56 0.90
C GLN A 122 -8.93 5.69 1.90
N PHE A 123 -7.59 5.67 1.85
CA PHE A 123 -6.78 4.95 2.82
C PHE A 123 -6.43 5.84 4.00
N LYS A 124 -6.71 5.36 5.22
CA LYS A 124 -6.33 6.02 6.46
C LYS A 124 -5.02 5.43 6.95
N LEU A 125 -3.94 6.20 6.83
CA LEU A 125 -2.66 5.80 7.40
C LEU A 125 -2.73 5.82 8.93
N VAL A 126 -2.37 4.70 9.56
CA VAL A 126 -2.19 4.62 11.01
C VAL A 126 -0.70 4.59 11.32
N ASP A 127 -0.30 5.35 12.33
CA ASP A 127 1.11 5.46 12.70
C ASP A 127 1.54 4.29 13.60
N TRP A 128 2.79 3.86 13.44
CA TRP A 128 3.39 2.84 14.28
C TRP A 128 3.52 3.35 15.73
N PRO A 129 3.26 2.53 16.78
CA PRO A 129 3.02 1.08 16.76
C PRO A 129 1.53 0.66 16.68
N SER A 130 0.63 1.59 16.34
CA SER A 130 -0.80 1.28 16.23
C SER A 130 -1.06 0.18 15.20
N LYS A 131 -2.18 -0.53 15.30
CA LYS A 131 -2.59 -1.54 14.30
C LYS A 131 -3.64 -0.95 13.37
N ALA A 132 -3.66 -1.40 12.11
CA ALA A 132 -4.79 -1.17 11.23
C ALA A 132 -5.95 -2.05 11.72
N ASP A 133 -6.87 -1.46 12.48
CA ASP A 133 -7.96 -2.17 13.16
C ASP A 133 -9.30 -2.08 12.44
N LYS A 134 -9.40 -1.18 11.44
CA LYS A 134 -10.60 -0.92 10.65
C LYS A 134 -10.33 -1.07 9.15
N ALA A 135 -11.39 -1.34 8.40
CA ALA A 135 -11.37 -1.31 6.94
C ALA A 135 -10.76 0.01 6.42
N MET A 136 -10.01 -0.08 5.33
CA MET A 136 -9.28 1.02 4.70
C MET A 136 -8.21 1.69 5.56
N GLN A 137 -7.92 1.20 6.77
CA GLN A 137 -6.71 1.60 7.48
C GLN A 137 -5.49 0.82 6.99
N VAL A 138 -4.36 1.51 6.91
CA VAL A 138 -3.11 0.94 6.46
C VAL A 138 -2.00 1.39 7.41
N ARG A 139 -1.26 0.43 7.97
CA ARG A 139 0.02 0.71 8.63
C ARG A 139 1.16 0.46 7.66
N LEU A 140 2.14 1.34 7.61
CA LEU A 140 3.32 1.18 6.76
C LEU A 140 4.56 0.85 7.59
N ASP A 141 4.94 -0.40 7.54
CA ASP A 141 6.12 -0.95 8.21
C ASP A 141 7.29 -1.02 7.23
N MET A 142 8.50 -0.82 7.75
CA MET A 142 9.72 -1.01 6.98
C MET A 142 10.52 -2.17 7.57
N TYR A 143 10.98 -3.05 6.70
CA TYR A 143 11.79 -4.21 7.05
C TYR A 143 13.12 -4.18 6.31
N GLU A 144 14.15 -4.71 6.94
CA GLU A 144 15.40 -5.05 6.28
C GLU A 144 15.25 -6.38 5.55
N ILE A 145 15.70 -6.43 4.31
CA ILE A 145 15.71 -7.62 3.45
C ILE A 145 17.12 -7.82 2.88
N PRO A 146 17.46 -9.03 2.40
CA PRO A 146 18.71 -9.22 1.68
C PRO A 146 18.84 -8.21 0.52
N GLY A 147 19.86 -7.35 0.60
CA GLY A 147 20.13 -6.33 -0.42
C GLY A 147 19.37 -5.01 -0.27
N GLY A 148 18.60 -4.79 0.80
CA GLY A 148 17.98 -3.49 1.03
C GLY A 148 16.84 -3.46 2.04
N PHE A 149 15.82 -2.67 1.73
CA PHE A 149 14.66 -2.42 2.58
C PHE A 149 13.38 -2.67 1.80
N ALA A 150 12.36 -3.20 2.48
CA ALA A 150 11.02 -3.36 1.93
C ALA A 150 10.04 -2.47 2.69
N LEU A 151 9.15 -1.82 1.94
CA LEU A 151 8.00 -1.10 2.49
C LEU A 151 6.77 -2.00 2.44
N LEU A 152 6.25 -2.36 3.60
CA LEU A 152 5.12 -3.26 3.78
C LEU A 152 3.89 -2.48 4.25
N GLY A 153 2.77 -2.62 3.53
CA GLY A 153 1.45 -2.23 4.02
C GLY A 153 0.81 -3.37 4.80
N VAL A 154 0.46 -3.13 6.05
CA VAL A 154 -0.30 -4.06 6.90
C VAL A 154 -1.73 -3.55 7.00
N CYS A 155 -2.69 -4.43 6.69
CA CYS A 155 -4.11 -4.10 6.64
C CYS A 155 -4.88 -4.88 7.72
N LYS A 156 -6.14 -4.47 7.94
CA LYS A 156 -7.06 -5.22 8.80
C LYS A 156 -7.60 -6.48 8.11
N ASP A 157 -7.88 -6.38 6.83
CA ASP A 157 -8.58 -7.37 6.00
C ASP A 157 -7.95 -7.47 4.60
N GLY A 158 -8.25 -8.57 3.90
CA GLY A 158 -7.75 -8.81 2.56
C GLY A 158 -8.24 -7.78 1.55
N GLU A 159 -9.48 -7.32 1.67
CA GLU A 159 -10.10 -6.33 0.78
C GLU A 159 -9.30 -5.02 0.74
N THR A 160 -8.97 -4.48 1.92
CA THR A 160 -8.17 -3.26 2.07
C THR A 160 -6.80 -3.41 1.43
N CYS A 161 -6.13 -4.56 1.64
CA CYS A 161 -4.82 -4.82 1.07
C CYS A 161 -4.87 -5.02 -0.45
N ASN A 162 -5.90 -5.69 -0.95
CA ASN A 162 -6.17 -5.82 -2.38
C ASN A 162 -6.35 -4.42 -3.01
N LYS A 163 -7.21 -3.56 -2.44
CA LYS A 163 -7.43 -2.19 -2.92
C LYS A 163 -6.15 -1.36 -2.86
N LEU A 164 -5.37 -1.48 -1.78
CA LEU A 164 -4.08 -0.80 -1.62
C LEU A 164 -3.08 -1.23 -2.70
N ALA A 165 -2.94 -2.53 -2.97
CA ALA A 165 -2.08 -3.05 -4.03
C ALA A 165 -2.50 -2.54 -5.42
N ALA A 166 -3.80 -2.53 -5.71
CA ALA A 166 -4.35 -2.02 -6.97
C ALA A 166 -4.05 -0.52 -7.15
N MET A 167 -4.32 0.29 -6.13
CA MET A 167 -3.98 1.72 -6.12
C MET A 167 -2.49 1.93 -6.35
N TYR A 168 -1.65 1.21 -5.62
CA TYR A 168 -0.21 1.38 -5.67
C TYR A 168 0.35 1.01 -7.05
N LYS A 169 -0.07 -0.12 -7.62
CA LYS A 169 0.30 -0.56 -8.97
C LYS A 169 -0.14 0.42 -10.05
N ALA A 170 -1.34 0.98 -9.90
CA ALA A 170 -1.86 1.95 -10.86
C ALA A 170 -1.10 3.28 -10.81
N THR A 171 -0.77 3.78 -9.61
CA THR A 171 -0.27 5.15 -9.43
C THR A 171 1.25 5.25 -9.40
N VAL A 172 1.95 4.27 -8.83
CA VAL A 172 3.41 4.30 -8.68
C VAL A 172 4.09 3.58 -9.84
N PRO A 173 4.95 4.27 -10.62
CA PRO A 173 5.62 3.67 -11.77
C PRO A 173 6.47 2.46 -11.39
N THR A 174 6.53 1.47 -12.28
CA THR A 174 7.44 0.31 -12.21
C THR A 174 7.29 -0.61 -11.00
N CYS A 175 6.35 -0.33 -10.10
CA CYS A 175 6.11 -1.13 -8.91
C CYS A 175 5.22 -2.34 -9.21
N ASN A 176 5.56 -3.48 -8.62
CA ASN A 176 4.75 -4.70 -8.67
C ASN A 176 4.49 -5.16 -7.23
N PRO A 177 3.44 -4.63 -6.59
CA PRO A 177 3.15 -4.97 -5.21
C PRO A 177 2.82 -6.45 -5.09
N LYS A 178 3.28 -7.09 -4.01
CA LYS A 178 3.06 -8.51 -3.72
C LYS A 178 2.20 -8.65 -2.49
N LEU A 179 1.03 -9.28 -2.65
CA LEU A 179 0.10 -9.54 -1.57
C LEU A 179 0.51 -10.81 -0.81
N HIS A 180 0.33 -10.80 0.49
CA HIS A 180 0.63 -11.91 1.38
C HIS A 180 -0.55 -12.11 2.33
N CYS A 181 -0.89 -13.39 2.56
CA CYS A 181 -1.81 -13.77 3.60
C CYS A 181 -1.11 -14.68 4.61
N GLY A 182 -0.93 -14.19 5.84
CA GLY A 182 -0.16 -14.86 6.89
C GLY A 182 1.16 -14.16 7.17
N GLU A 183 2.07 -14.90 7.81
CA GLU A 183 3.38 -14.38 8.20
C GLU A 183 4.16 -13.92 6.97
N VAL A 184 4.63 -12.67 7.00
CA VAL A 184 5.48 -12.12 5.96
C VAL A 184 6.87 -12.73 6.05
N PRO A 185 7.51 -13.10 4.91
CA PRO A 185 8.82 -13.75 4.90
C PRO A 185 9.96 -12.76 5.16
N MET A 186 9.81 -11.88 6.15
CA MET A 186 10.78 -10.85 6.54
C MET A 186 11.27 -11.15 7.95
N LYS A 187 12.58 -11.07 8.17
CA LYS A 187 13.19 -11.34 9.47
C LYS A 187 13.32 -10.05 10.28
N GLY A 188 13.18 -10.16 11.59
CA GLY A 188 13.41 -9.06 12.53
C GLY A 188 12.20 -8.14 12.72
N PRO A 189 12.28 -7.22 13.69
CA PRO A 189 11.18 -6.31 13.99
C PRO A 189 11.04 -5.22 12.91
N PRO A 190 9.81 -4.82 12.55
CA PRO A 190 9.59 -3.68 11.69
C PRO A 190 10.06 -2.38 12.33
N ARG A 191 10.38 -1.39 11.49
CA ARG A 191 10.56 0.01 11.91
C ARG A 191 9.49 0.91 11.29
N ARG A 192 9.21 2.02 11.97
CA ARG A 192 8.38 3.11 11.44
C ARG A 192 9.00 3.65 10.15
N SER A 193 8.22 3.75 9.09
CA SER A 193 8.66 4.41 7.85
C SER A 193 8.61 5.94 8.01
N LYS A 194 9.53 6.68 7.38
CA LYS A 194 9.50 8.16 7.28
C LYS A 194 8.44 8.68 6.30
N LEU A 195 7.44 7.87 5.98
CA LEU A 195 6.42 8.25 5.02
C LEU A 195 5.48 9.32 5.58
N ILE A 196 5.03 9.13 6.83
CA ILE A 196 4.18 10.09 7.53
C ILE A 196 5.10 11.23 8.02
N PRO A 197 4.99 12.44 7.46
CA PRO A 197 5.83 13.56 7.86
C PRO A 197 5.48 13.98 9.29
N GLU A 198 6.49 14.16 10.14
CA GLU A 198 6.31 14.60 11.53
C GLU A 198 5.64 15.98 11.63
N THR A 199 5.92 16.83 10.64
CA THR A 199 5.33 18.17 10.51
C THR A 199 3.92 18.17 9.93
N GLY A 200 3.42 17.02 9.46
CA GLY A 200 2.18 16.93 8.69
C GLY A 200 2.27 17.49 7.26
N ALA A 201 3.46 17.91 6.81
CA ALA A 201 3.66 18.46 5.47
C ALA A 201 3.71 17.35 4.40
N TRP A 202 2.55 17.01 3.83
CA TRP A 202 2.41 15.97 2.80
C TRP A 202 2.75 16.45 1.38
N LEU A 203 2.65 17.75 1.14
CA LEU A 203 2.98 18.34 -0.15
C LEU A 203 4.49 18.41 -0.35
N PRO A 204 4.98 18.19 -1.58
CA PRO A 204 6.40 18.33 -1.87
C PRO A 204 6.83 19.79 -1.70
N ALA A 205 8.06 19.99 -1.21
CA ALA A 205 8.66 21.32 -1.12
C ALA A 205 8.92 21.92 -2.52
N SER A 206 9.19 23.22 -2.60
CA SER A 206 9.43 23.90 -3.87
C SER A 206 10.75 23.49 -4.55
N ASP A 207 11.72 23.00 -3.77
CA ASP A 207 13.01 22.48 -4.20
C ASP A 207 13.03 20.94 -4.36
N ASP A 208 11.98 20.23 -3.92
CA ASP A 208 11.82 18.79 -4.08
C ASP A 208 11.23 18.42 -5.45
N VAL A 209 12.07 18.48 -6.48
CA VAL A 209 11.68 18.17 -7.87
C VAL A 209 11.17 16.72 -8.00
N ILE A 210 11.76 15.77 -7.26
CA ILE A 210 11.35 14.36 -7.32
C ILE A 210 9.93 14.22 -6.78
N GLY A 211 9.62 14.83 -5.63
CA GLY A 211 8.28 14.83 -5.04
C GLY A 211 7.27 15.59 -5.87
N GLN A 212 7.65 16.70 -6.50
CA GLN A 212 6.79 17.43 -7.42
C GLN A 212 6.39 16.57 -8.62
N CYS A 213 7.37 15.93 -9.27
CA CYS A 213 7.12 15.04 -10.39
C CYS A 213 6.34 13.78 -9.97
N ALA A 214 6.62 13.23 -8.80
CA ALA A 214 5.87 12.10 -8.25
C ALA A 214 4.39 12.46 -8.08
N ARG A 215 4.10 13.63 -7.48
CA ARG A 215 2.75 14.12 -7.28
C ARG A 215 2.02 14.39 -8.60
N ILE A 216 2.68 15.00 -9.58
CA ILE A 216 2.14 15.19 -10.93
C ILE A 216 1.78 13.84 -11.55
N GLY A 217 2.70 12.87 -11.49
CA GLY A 217 2.51 11.54 -12.03
C GLY A 217 1.30 10.82 -11.41
N VAL A 218 1.25 10.79 -10.08
CA VAL A 218 0.15 10.19 -9.32
C VAL A 218 -1.18 10.87 -9.67
N CYS A 219 -1.24 12.21 -9.61
CA CYS A 219 -2.49 12.94 -9.83
C CYS A 219 -3.04 12.78 -11.26
N LEU A 220 -2.18 12.79 -12.28
CA LEU A 220 -2.62 12.56 -13.67
C LEU A 220 -3.17 11.14 -13.85
N LYS A 221 -2.52 10.13 -13.25
CA LYS A 221 -3.02 8.74 -13.30
C LYS A 221 -4.35 8.58 -12.56
N MET A 222 -4.48 9.17 -11.37
CA MET A 222 -5.74 9.15 -10.61
C MET A 222 -6.90 9.80 -11.36
N LYS A 223 -6.63 10.88 -12.11
CA LYS A 223 -7.64 11.55 -12.94
C LYS A 223 -7.83 10.91 -14.31
N LYS A 224 -7.19 9.77 -14.59
CA LYS A 224 -7.24 9.05 -15.86
C LYS A 224 -6.86 9.95 -17.06
N GLN A 225 -5.94 10.89 -16.85
CA GLN A 225 -5.46 11.84 -17.86
C GLN A 225 -4.03 11.53 -18.33
N ALA A 226 -3.49 10.37 -17.97
CA ALA A 226 -2.14 9.95 -18.35
C ALA A 226 -2.17 8.70 -19.23
N VAL A 227 -1.42 8.75 -20.32
CA VAL A 227 -0.86 7.56 -20.98
C VAL A 227 0.62 7.51 -20.60
N GLY A 228 1.17 6.34 -20.29
CA GLY A 228 2.57 6.20 -19.90
C GLY A 228 2.87 6.57 -18.45
N ASN A 229 4.06 7.16 -18.19
CA ASN A 229 4.57 7.44 -16.85
C ASN A 229 4.99 8.91 -16.73
N PRO A 230 4.03 9.86 -16.68
CA PRO A 230 4.33 11.29 -16.74
C PRO A 230 5.20 11.80 -15.59
N GLY A 231 5.15 11.18 -14.40
CA GLY A 231 6.05 11.56 -13.32
C GLY A 231 7.50 11.11 -13.55
N VAL A 232 7.74 10.00 -14.26
CA VAL A 232 9.10 9.57 -14.67
C VAL A 232 9.61 10.45 -15.81
N GLU A 233 8.74 10.79 -16.77
CA GLU A 233 9.06 11.76 -17.83
C GLU A 233 9.39 13.14 -17.25
N CYS A 234 8.63 13.57 -16.24
CA CYS A 234 8.90 14.78 -15.48
C CYS A 234 10.26 14.73 -14.80
N GLN A 235 10.61 13.65 -14.10
CA GLN A 235 11.93 13.52 -13.47
C GLN A 235 13.07 13.57 -14.50
N SER A 236 12.84 13.02 -15.69
CA SER A 236 13.82 13.02 -16.78
C SER A 236 13.95 14.38 -17.48
N SER A 237 12.95 15.25 -17.40
CA SER A 237 12.96 16.58 -18.03
C SER A 237 12.05 17.58 -17.29
N PRO A 238 12.38 17.98 -16.04
CA PRO A 238 11.45 18.73 -15.18
C PRO A 238 11.04 20.08 -15.78
N LYS A 239 11.94 20.71 -16.54
CA LYS A 239 11.70 22.01 -17.20
C LYS A 239 10.62 21.97 -18.29
N LYS A 240 10.23 20.78 -18.76
CA LYS A 240 9.10 20.60 -19.70
C LYS A 240 7.76 20.51 -19.00
N PHE A 241 7.76 20.46 -17.67
CA PHE A 241 6.57 20.34 -16.84
C PHE A 241 6.42 21.61 -15.98
N ARG A 242 5.17 21.97 -15.69
CA ARG A 242 4.85 22.99 -14.70
C ARG A 242 4.92 22.39 -13.30
N VAL A 243 6.15 22.15 -12.82
CA VAL A 243 6.39 21.42 -11.56
C VAL A 243 5.81 22.14 -10.32
N ASP A 244 5.63 23.45 -10.40
CA ASP A 244 4.96 24.26 -9.38
C ASP A 244 3.49 23.87 -9.17
N CYS A 245 2.83 23.29 -10.18
CA CYS A 245 1.48 22.77 -10.06
C CYS A 245 1.36 21.62 -9.05
N ALA A 246 2.45 20.95 -8.69
CA ALA A 246 2.42 19.91 -7.66
C ALA A 246 2.06 20.47 -6.26
N SER A 247 2.29 21.75 -6.00
CA SER A 247 1.97 22.38 -4.71
C SER A 247 0.47 22.49 -4.40
N LYS A 248 -0.42 22.20 -5.36
CA LYS A 248 -1.86 22.30 -5.15
C LYS A 248 -2.37 21.22 -4.20
N ALA A 249 -3.38 21.56 -3.40
CA ALA A 249 -3.90 20.70 -2.33
C ALA A 249 -4.55 19.40 -2.87
N THR A 250 -5.32 19.49 -3.96
CA THR A 250 -6.02 18.34 -4.53
C THR A 250 -5.44 17.95 -5.89
N CYS A 251 -5.57 16.66 -6.27
CA CYS A 251 -5.20 16.23 -7.62
C CYS A 251 -6.06 16.88 -8.72
N GLY A 252 -7.28 17.33 -8.41
CA GLY A 252 -8.08 18.11 -9.36
C GLY A 252 -7.40 19.43 -9.70
N ASP A 253 -6.94 20.15 -8.68
CA ASP A 253 -6.25 21.44 -8.84
C ASP A 253 -4.88 21.29 -9.51
N VAL A 254 -4.14 20.21 -9.19
CA VAL A 254 -2.87 19.88 -9.86
C VAL A 254 -3.13 19.74 -11.36
N VAL A 255 -4.09 18.89 -11.75
CA VAL A 255 -4.42 18.64 -13.16
C VAL A 255 -4.94 19.89 -13.85
N GLN A 256 -5.80 20.67 -13.21
CA GLN A 256 -6.28 21.94 -13.76
C GLN A 256 -5.13 22.92 -13.98
N CYS A 257 -4.18 22.99 -13.05
CA CYS A 257 -2.99 23.85 -13.19
C CYS A 257 -2.11 23.43 -14.37
N LEU A 258 -1.92 22.12 -14.58
CA LEU A 258 -1.13 21.58 -15.69
C LEU A 258 -1.78 21.86 -17.05
N ASN A 259 -3.12 21.88 -17.12
CA ASN A 259 -3.88 22.11 -18.35
C ASN A 259 -4.08 23.60 -18.69
N LYS A 260 -3.60 24.53 -17.85
CA LYS A 260 -3.61 25.95 -18.18
C LYS A 260 -2.60 26.22 -19.30
N PRO A 261 -3.00 26.97 -20.35
CA PRO A 261 -2.12 27.32 -21.46
C PRO A 261 -0.89 28.13 -21.00
#